data_AF-A0A7L6A3Q4-F1
#
_entry.id   AF-A0A7L6A3Q4-F1
#
_cell.length_a   1.000
_cell.length_b   1.000
_cell.length_c   1.000
_cell.angle_alpha   90.00
_cell.angle_beta   90.00
_cell.angle_gamma   90.00
#
_symmetry.space_group_name_H-M   'P 1'
#
loop_
_entity.id
_entity.type
_entity.pdbx_description
1 polymer ?
#
loop_
_entity_poly.entity_id
_entity_poly.type
_entity_poly.pdbx_seq_one_letter_code
_entity_poly.pdbx_strand_id
1 'polypeptide(L)'
;MKNLIAVLFAAFAASSVHAADDCAAMAAEKKLAGAAKDSFMKKCTADAAGTGSACQATADEKKLAGAARTSFLKKCEGDAKGKDATAACEATASEKKLAGAAKNSFVKKCVADAQAAH
;
A
#
# COMPACT_ATOMS: atom_id res chain seq x y z
N MET A 1 38.65 -25.38 -30.92
CA MET A 1 38.98 -25.31 -29.48
C MET A 1 38.09 -24.20 -28.92
N LYS A 2 36.89 -24.56 -28.44
CA LYS A 2 36.62 -24.87 -27.03
C LYS A 2 36.92 -23.61 -26.19
N ASN A 3 35.90 -22.83 -25.86
CA ASN A 3 35.43 -22.68 -24.48
C ASN A 3 34.32 -21.61 -24.38
N LEU A 4 33.13 -22.11 -24.00
CA LEU A 4 32.16 -21.46 -23.10
C LEU A 4 31.34 -20.27 -23.64
N ILE A 5 30.52 -20.55 -24.65
CA ILE A 5 29.17 -19.95 -24.75
C ILE A 5 28.21 -20.93 -24.08
N ALA A 6 28.18 -20.94 -22.75
CA ALA A 6 27.19 -21.68 -22.01
C ALA A 6 27.01 -21.02 -20.65
N VAL A 7 25.75 -20.79 -20.30
CA VAL A 7 25.26 -20.41 -18.98
C VAL A 7 25.48 -18.94 -18.63
N LEU A 8 24.50 -18.09 -18.95
CA LEU A 8 23.70 -17.39 -17.92
C LEU A 8 22.55 -16.61 -18.58
N PHE A 9 21.77 -17.31 -19.40
CA PHE A 9 20.40 -16.91 -19.72
C PHE A 9 19.48 -17.44 -18.62
N ALA A 10 19.66 -16.95 -17.39
CA ALA A 10 18.86 -17.36 -16.24
C ALA A 10 18.85 -16.25 -15.18
N ALA A 11 18.25 -15.10 -15.53
CA ALA A 11 17.83 -14.11 -14.55
C ALA A 11 16.61 -13.34 -15.06
N PHE A 12 15.63 -14.06 -15.59
CA PHE A 12 14.26 -13.55 -15.73
C PHE A 12 13.38 -14.26 -14.69
N ALA A 13 13.65 -13.97 -13.42
CA ALA A 13 12.82 -14.38 -12.29
C ALA A 13 13.12 -13.49 -11.07
N ALA A 14 13.13 -12.18 -11.26
CA ALA A 14 13.14 -11.22 -10.17
C ALA A 14 11.90 -10.33 -10.31
N SER A 15 10.75 -10.84 -9.89
CA SER A 15 9.56 -10.00 -9.70
C SER A 15 8.87 -10.26 -8.35
N SER A 16 9.30 -11.27 -7.59
CA SER A 16 8.81 -11.56 -6.24
C SER A 16 9.82 -11.25 -5.12
N VAL A 17 11.07 -10.89 -5.44
CA VAL A 17 12.12 -10.63 -4.42
C VAL A 17 12.19 -9.17 -3.96
N HIS A 18 11.64 -8.23 -4.74
CA HIS A 18 11.78 -6.79 -4.50
C HIS A 18 11.28 -6.34 -3.12
N ALA A 19 10.15 -6.87 -2.63
CA ALA A 19 9.62 -6.48 -1.32
C ALA A 19 10.51 -6.96 -0.15
N ALA A 20 11.17 -8.12 -0.28
CA ALA A 20 12.05 -8.65 0.75
C ALA A 20 13.40 -7.91 0.75
N ASP A 21 13.95 -7.59 -0.42
CA ASP A 21 15.19 -6.82 -0.55
C ASP A 21 15.04 -5.38 -0.03
N ASP A 22 13.92 -4.72 -0.31
CA ASP A 22 13.64 -3.38 0.22
C ASP A 22 13.53 -3.40 1.76
N CYS A 23 12.75 -4.33 2.33
CA CYS A 23 12.66 -4.47 3.78
C CYS A 23 14.03 -4.78 4.42
N ALA A 24 14.94 -5.44 3.70
CA ALA A 24 16.29 -5.78 4.17
C ALA A 24 17.18 -4.56 4.19
N ALA A 25 17.11 -3.73 3.15
CA ALA A 25 17.83 -2.47 3.06
C ALA A 25 17.42 -1.52 4.20
N MET A 26 16.12 -1.41 4.52
CA MET A 26 15.65 -0.55 5.62
C MET A 26 16.04 -1.07 7.00
N ALA A 27 16.00 -2.39 7.19
CA ALA A 27 16.47 -2.98 8.44
C ALA A 27 17.98 -2.75 8.63
N ALA A 28 18.75 -2.83 7.54
CA ALA A 28 20.19 -2.57 7.54
C ALA A 28 20.52 -1.09 7.79
N GLU A 29 19.79 -0.15 7.20
CA GLU A 29 19.95 1.29 7.44
C GLU A 29 19.71 1.64 8.91
N LYS A 30 18.70 1.02 9.53
CA LYS A 30 18.42 1.19 10.96
C LYS A 30 19.34 0.40 11.89
N LYS A 31 20.35 -0.31 11.34
CA LYS A 31 21.25 -1.22 12.06
C LYS A 31 20.50 -2.21 12.96
N LEU A 32 19.31 -2.62 12.53
CA LEU A 32 18.53 -3.63 13.25
C LEU A 32 19.24 -4.98 13.10
N ALA A 33 19.56 -5.60 14.23
CA ALA A 33 20.19 -6.91 14.29
C ALA A 33 19.35 -7.88 15.15
N GLY A 34 19.52 -9.18 14.91
CA GLY A 34 18.81 -10.23 15.63
C GLY A 34 17.29 -10.11 15.53
N ALA A 35 16.59 -10.42 16.62
CA ALA A 35 15.12 -10.46 16.66
C ALA A 35 14.43 -9.15 16.23
N ALA A 36 15.09 -7.99 16.40
CA ALA A 36 14.55 -6.71 15.99
C ALA A 36 14.50 -6.56 14.45
N LYS A 37 15.48 -7.13 13.74
CA LYS A 37 15.46 -7.23 12.28
C LYS A 37 14.34 -8.14 11.81
N ASP A 38 14.15 -9.28 12.47
CA ASP A 38 13.14 -10.25 12.07
C ASP A 38 11.71 -9.74 12.31
N SER A 39 11.44 -9.06 13.43
CA SER A 39 10.15 -8.40 13.66
C SER A 39 9.89 -7.26 12.68
N PHE A 40 10.91 -6.46 12.37
CA PHE A 40 10.80 -5.39 11.39
C PHE A 40 10.53 -5.94 9.99
N MET A 41 11.26 -6.98 9.59
CA MET A 41 11.06 -7.72 8.35
C MET A 41 9.64 -8.25 8.23
N LYS A 42 9.19 -9.00 9.24
CA LYS A 42 7.87 -9.64 9.23
C LYS A 42 6.75 -8.61 9.15
N LYS A 43 6.90 -7.48 9.84
CA LYS A 43 5.98 -6.34 9.77
C LYS A 43 6.02 -5.68 8.39
N CYS A 44 7.21 -5.43 7.85
CA CYS A 44 7.43 -4.77 6.56
C CYS A 44 6.89 -5.62 5.39
N THR A 45 7.08 -6.94 5.42
CA THR A 45 6.52 -7.85 4.42
C THR A 45 5.00 -8.00 4.56
N ALA A 46 4.46 -7.98 5.79
CA ALA A 46 3.01 -8.01 6.01
C ALA A 46 2.33 -6.71 5.54
N ASP A 47 2.95 -5.55 5.78
CA ASP A 47 2.51 -4.25 5.25
C ASP A 47 2.56 -4.24 3.71
N ALA A 48 3.57 -4.91 3.13
CA ALA A 48 3.65 -5.12 1.69
C ALA A 48 2.64 -6.14 1.14
N ALA A 49 1.96 -6.94 1.97
CA ALA A 49 0.99 -7.94 1.52
C ALA A 49 -0.47 -7.52 1.76
N GLY A 50 -0.73 -6.47 2.55
CA GLY A 50 -2.07 -6.01 2.89
C GLY A 50 -2.68 -5.12 1.82
N THR A 51 -3.63 -5.65 1.02
CA THR A 51 -4.71 -4.91 0.31
C THR A 51 -4.31 -3.64 -0.46
N GLY A 52 -3.09 -3.59 -1.00
CA GLY A 52 -2.53 -2.38 -1.58
C GLY A 52 -2.43 -2.35 -3.09
N SER A 53 -2.92 -3.32 -3.86
CA SER A 53 -2.50 -3.52 -5.28
C SER A 53 -2.35 -2.24 -6.13
N ALA A 54 -3.31 -1.30 -6.09
CA ALA A 54 -3.20 -0.01 -6.81
C ALA A 54 -2.26 1.01 -6.12
N CYS A 55 -2.35 1.14 -4.79
CA CYS A 55 -1.46 2.00 -3.99
C CYS A 55 -0.01 1.52 -4.05
N GLN A 56 0.19 0.22 -4.11
CA GLN A 56 1.45 -0.49 -4.15
C GLN A 56 2.05 -0.41 -5.53
N ALA A 57 1.28 -0.65 -6.60
CA ALA A 57 1.72 -0.37 -7.96
C ALA A 57 2.16 1.10 -8.11
N THR A 58 1.43 2.05 -7.52
CA THR A 58 1.80 3.48 -7.55
C THR A 58 3.06 3.76 -6.72
N ALA A 59 3.21 3.12 -5.56
CA ALA A 59 4.41 3.24 -4.74
C ALA A 59 5.65 2.68 -5.45
N ASP A 60 5.49 1.54 -6.12
CA ASP A 60 6.53 0.83 -6.87
C ASP A 60 6.89 1.60 -8.16
N GLU A 61 5.90 2.19 -8.87
CA GLU A 61 6.14 3.09 -10.01
C GLU A 61 6.93 4.34 -9.59
N LYS A 62 6.62 4.87 -8.41
CA LYS A 62 7.35 5.99 -7.79
C LYS A 62 8.67 5.57 -7.16
N LYS A 63 9.02 4.27 -7.20
CA LYS A 63 10.21 3.69 -6.58
C LYS A 63 10.36 4.10 -5.10
N LEU A 64 9.23 4.21 -4.40
CA LEU A 64 9.24 4.57 -2.99
C LEU A 64 9.72 3.36 -2.20
N ALA A 65 10.83 3.55 -1.49
CA ALA A 65 11.38 2.59 -0.56
C ALA A 65 11.13 3.04 0.88
N GLY A 66 10.75 2.11 1.75
CA GLY A 66 10.90 2.21 3.19
C GLY A 66 9.97 3.14 3.89
N ALA A 67 10.49 4.00 4.75
CA ALA A 67 9.63 4.91 5.51
C ALA A 67 8.73 5.75 4.57
N ALA A 68 9.25 6.10 3.39
CA ALA A 68 8.49 6.79 2.35
C ALA A 68 7.40 5.89 1.74
N ARG A 69 7.70 4.62 1.45
CA ARG A 69 6.72 3.64 0.96
C ARG A 69 5.61 3.40 1.97
N THR A 70 5.95 3.13 3.23
CA THR A 70 4.98 2.89 4.30
C THR A 70 4.10 4.12 4.54
N SER A 71 4.68 5.33 4.52
CA SER A 71 3.89 6.56 4.66
C SER A 71 2.95 6.79 3.47
N PHE A 72 3.43 6.48 2.26
CA PHE A 72 2.61 6.56 1.05
C PHE A 72 1.49 5.54 1.05
N LEU A 73 1.78 4.27 1.40
CA LEU A 73 0.78 3.22 1.49
C LEU A 73 -0.28 3.56 2.54
N LYS A 74 0.12 3.94 3.77
CA LYS A 74 -0.82 4.41 4.79
C LYS A 74 -1.71 5.55 4.31
N LYS A 75 -1.12 6.53 3.62
CA LYS A 75 -1.87 7.67 3.10
C LYS A 75 -2.82 7.25 1.98
N CYS A 76 -2.33 6.45 1.05
CA CYS A 76 -3.12 5.94 -0.09
C CYS A 76 -4.26 5.02 0.37
N GLU A 77 -4.04 4.18 1.38
CA GLU A 77 -5.09 3.37 2.01
C GLU A 77 -6.10 4.25 2.76
N GLY A 78 -5.64 5.29 3.45
CA GLY A 78 -6.52 6.27 4.08
C GLY A 78 -7.37 7.02 3.06
N ASP A 79 -6.77 7.46 1.95
CA ASP A 79 -7.45 8.10 0.83
C ASP A 79 -8.43 7.14 0.12
N ALA A 80 -8.05 5.87 -0.06
CA ALA A 80 -8.89 4.83 -0.62
C ALA A 80 -10.12 4.58 0.27
N LYS A 81 -9.91 4.40 1.58
CA LYS A 81 -11.00 4.28 2.57
C LYS A 81 -11.91 5.52 2.57
N GLY A 82 -11.34 6.72 2.43
CA GLY A 82 -12.11 7.96 2.31
C GLY A 82 -12.98 8.01 1.04
N LYS A 83 -12.46 7.51 -0.08
CA LYS A 83 -13.20 7.38 -1.35
C LYS A 83 -14.29 6.32 -1.26
N ASP A 84 -13.99 5.16 -0.66
CA ASP A 84 -14.96 4.09 -0.45
C ASP A 84 -16.10 4.53 0.47
N ALA A 85 -15.77 5.25 1.55
CA ALA A 85 -16.76 5.88 2.42
C ALA A 85 -17.60 6.90 1.65
N THR A 86 -16.99 7.71 0.77
CA THR A 86 -17.74 8.66 -0.08
C THR A 86 -18.73 7.93 -0.98
N ALA A 87 -18.31 6.87 -1.67
CA ALA A 87 -19.18 6.10 -2.56
C ALA A 87 -20.32 5.42 -1.79
N ALA A 88 -20.04 4.82 -0.62
CA ALA A 88 -21.05 4.21 0.23
C ALA A 88 -22.07 5.26 0.74
N CYS A 89 -21.58 6.41 1.22
CA CYS A 89 -22.43 7.51 1.67
C CYS A 89 -23.28 8.10 0.54
N GLU A 90 -22.74 8.19 -0.68
CA GLU A 90 -23.50 8.63 -1.86
C GLU A 90 -24.57 7.63 -2.28
N ALA A 91 -24.31 6.33 -2.17
CA ALA A 91 -25.30 5.28 -2.40
C ALA A 91 -26.45 5.38 -1.40
N THR A 92 -26.14 5.48 -0.09
CA THR A 92 -27.16 5.67 0.95
C THR A 92 -27.94 6.98 0.78
N ALA A 93 -27.29 8.06 0.37
CA ALA A 93 -27.98 9.31 0.07
C ALA A 93 -28.97 9.16 -1.10
N SER A 94 -28.59 8.38 -2.11
CA SER A 94 -29.42 8.12 -3.29
C SER A 94 -30.61 7.20 -2.97
N GLU A 95 -30.42 6.18 -2.12
CA GLU A 95 -31.51 5.36 -1.59
C GLU A 95 -32.53 6.17 -0.78
N LYS A 96 -32.04 7.14 0.00
CA LYS A 96 -32.88 8.12 0.71
C LYS A 96 -33.48 9.20 -0.20
N LYS A 97 -33.23 9.13 -1.52
CA LYS A 97 -33.64 10.10 -2.53
C LYS A 97 -33.24 11.54 -2.18
N LEU A 98 -32.13 11.72 -1.48
CA LEU A 98 -31.59 13.03 -1.17
C LEU A 98 -31.00 13.63 -2.45
N ALA A 99 -31.36 14.87 -2.75
CA ALA A 99 -30.84 15.63 -3.87
C ALA A 99 -30.34 17.01 -3.42
N GLY A 100 -29.52 17.65 -4.25
CA GLY A 100 -29.02 19.01 -4.01
C GLY A 100 -28.28 19.15 -2.68
N ALA A 101 -28.59 20.22 -1.94
CA ALA A 101 -27.92 20.56 -0.69
C ALA A 101 -28.08 19.49 0.41
N ALA A 102 -29.23 18.79 0.44
CA ALA A 102 -29.49 17.74 1.41
C ALA A 102 -28.58 16.53 1.21
N LYS A 103 -28.37 16.11 -0.05
CA LYS A 103 -27.40 15.05 -0.39
C LYS A 103 -25.99 15.45 0.05
N ASN A 104 -25.56 16.66 -0.28
CA ASN A 104 -24.20 17.10 0.03
C ASN A 104 -23.93 17.17 1.55
N SER A 105 -24.91 17.62 2.33
CA SER A 105 -24.80 17.67 3.80
C SER A 105 -24.76 16.27 4.42
N PHE A 106 -25.61 15.35 3.93
CA PHE A 106 -25.62 13.97 4.37
C PHE A 106 -24.31 13.26 4.05
N VAL A 107 -23.83 13.35 2.80
CA VAL A 107 -22.58 12.70 2.39
C VAL A 107 -21.40 13.23 3.20
N LYS A 108 -21.29 14.56 3.38
CA LYS A 108 -20.23 15.15 4.23
C LYS A 108 -20.27 14.63 5.68
N LYS A 109 -21.46 14.58 6.29
CA LYS A 109 -21.62 14.09 7.66
C LYS A 109 -21.28 12.59 7.76
N CYS A 110 -21.81 11.79 6.82
CA CYS A 110 -21.59 10.36 6.75
C CYS A 110 -20.11 10.00 6.54
N VAL A 111 -19.41 10.69 5.63
CA VAL A 111 -17.98 10.49 5.41
C VAL A 111 -17.17 10.89 6.66
N ALA A 112 -17.50 12.00 7.31
CA ALA A 112 -16.84 12.42 8.55
C ALA A 112 -17.04 11.40 9.68
N ASP A 113 -18.26 10.87 9.84
CA ASP A 113 -18.56 9.85 10.85
C ASP A 113 -17.86 8.51 10.52
N ALA A 114 -17.75 8.14 9.24
CA ALA A 114 -17.01 6.94 8.80
C ALA A 114 -15.50 7.06 9.03
N GLN A 115 -14.93 8.26 8.88
CA GLN A 115 -13.51 8.51 9.19
C GLN A 115 -13.22 8.52 10.70
N ALA A 116 -14.21 8.88 11.53
CA ALA A 116 -14.06 8.90 12.99
C ALA A 116 -14.21 7.51 13.65
N ALA A 117 -14.73 6.51 12.92
CA ALA A 117 -14.98 5.16 13.43
C ALA A 117 -13.78 4.20 13.29
N HIS A 118 -12.62 4.68 12.83
CA HIS A 118 -11.42 3.87 12.55
C HIS A 118 -10.16 4.38 13.25
#